data_AF-A0A7K1CF74-F1
#
_entry.id   AF-A0A7K1CF74-F1
#
_cell.length_a   1.000
_cell.length_b   1.000
_cell.length_c   1.000
_cell.angle_alpha   90.00
_cell.angle_beta   90.00
_cell.angle_gamma   90.00
#
_symmetry.space_group_name_H-M   'P 1'
#
loop_
_entity.id
_entity.type
_entity.pdbx_description
1 polymer ?
#
loop_
_entity_poly.entity_id
_entity_poly.type
_entity_poly.pdbx_seq_one_letter_code
_entity_poly.pdbx_strand_id
1 'polypeptide(L)'
;MLTGYLYQFNLKVDGSSLVPVNLVDLLPEPWKPILDLDVLAEISENLKGDFLPETKNIFRALTIEPAKVKVIILGQDPYPNPKHAMGLAFSVNSDVTPLPSSLRNIFTELENDLGYKRTNGDLSDWNDQGVLLLNRTLTVAPSKSGSHE
;
A
#
# COMPACT_ATOMS: atom_id res chain seq x y z
N MET A 1 -23.72 -15.48 -35.39
CA MET A 1 -22.32 -15.86 -35.64
C MET A 1 -21.44 -14.78 -35.02
N LEU A 2 -21.23 -14.80 -33.70
CA LEU A 2 -20.12 -15.46 -32.97
C LEU A 2 -18.73 -14.99 -33.45
N THR A 3 -18.07 -14.14 -32.66
CA THR A 3 -16.86 -14.54 -31.93
C THR A 3 -16.55 -13.51 -30.82
N GLY A 4 -16.63 -13.96 -29.57
CA GLY A 4 -16.22 -13.18 -28.40
C GLY A 4 -14.72 -13.32 -28.16
N TYR A 5 -14.05 -12.22 -27.83
CA TYR A 5 -12.69 -12.24 -27.31
C TYR A 5 -12.75 -12.51 -25.81
N LEU A 6 -12.64 -13.78 -25.44
CA LEU A 6 -12.30 -14.22 -24.09
C LEU A 6 -10.80 -13.96 -23.88
N TYR A 7 -10.45 -12.89 -23.16
CA TYR A 7 -9.12 -12.75 -22.59
C TYR A 7 -8.98 -13.71 -21.41
N GLN A 8 -8.50 -14.92 -21.67
CA GLN A 8 -7.97 -15.80 -20.63
C GLN A 8 -6.59 -15.30 -20.23
N PHE A 9 -6.51 -14.55 -19.12
CA PHE A 9 -5.24 -14.19 -18.51
C PHE A 9 -4.66 -15.41 -17.79
N ASN A 10 -3.62 -15.99 -18.36
CA ASN A 10 -2.80 -17.01 -17.73
C ASN A 10 -2.08 -16.40 -16.51
N LEU A 11 -2.51 -16.79 -15.31
CA LEU A 11 -1.75 -16.56 -14.08
C LEU A 11 -0.56 -17.52 -14.07
N LYS A 12 0.67 -16.99 -14.17
CA LYS A 12 1.87 -17.75 -13.80
C LYS A 12 2.01 -17.78 -12.28
N VAL A 13 2.40 -18.93 -11.76
CA VAL A 13 2.48 -19.29 -10.34
C VAL A 13 3.84 -18.88 -9.72
N ASP A 14 4.55 -17.92 -10.30
CA ASP A 14 5.95 -17.59 -9.91
C ASP A 14 6.22 -16.11 -9.61
N GLY A 15 5.19 -15.32 -9.28
CA GLY A 15 5.35 -14.00 -8.63
C GLY A 15 5.98 -12.88 -9.48
N SER A 16 6.55 -13.18 -10.64
CA SER A 16 7.09 -12.18 -11.56
C SER A 16 6.03 -11.79 -12.59
N SER A 17 5.37 -10.64 -12.37
CA SER A 17 4.51 -10.05 -13.40
C SER A 17 5.39 -9.49 -14.51
N LEU A 18 5.45 -10.20 -15.64
CA LEU A 18 6.01 -9.69 -16.91
C LEU A 18 5.14 -8.59 -17.55
N VAL A 19 4.02 -8.24 -16.92
CA VAL A 19 3.15 -7.13 -17.36
C VAL A 19 3.59 -5.86 -16.64
N PRO A 20 4.01 -4.80 -17.37
CA PRO A 20 4.29 -3.51 -16.79
C PRO A 20 3.09 -3.00 -15.98
N VAL A 21 3.36 -2.48 -14.79
CA VAL A 21 2.33 -1.91 -13.93
C VAL A 21 2.06 -0.49 -14.36
N ASN A 22 0.82 -0.19 -14.76
CA ASN A 22 0.39 1.18 -15.03
C ASN A 22 -0.24 1.77 -13.76
N LEU A 23 0.50 2.65 -13.07
CA LEU A 23 0.01 3.28 -11.83
C LEU A 23 -1.16 4.23 -12.08
N VAL A 24 -1.26 4.84 -13.25
CA VAL A 24 -2.39 5.72 -13.59
C VAL A 24 -3.72 4.95 -13.62
N ASP A 25 -3.68 3.70 -14.10
CA ASP A 25 -4.86 2.82 -14.14
C ASP A 25 -5.26 2.30 -12.75
N LEU A 26 -4.30 2.22 -11.83
CA LEU A 26 -4.54 1.76 -10.46
C LEU A 26 -4.96 2.87 -9.51
N LEU A 27 -4.73 4.14 -9.87
CA LEU A 27 -5.05 5.27 -9.02
C LEU A 27 -6.58 5.42 -8.87
N PRO A 28 -7.13 5.47 -7.65
CA PRO A 28 -8.57 5.65 -7.48
C PRO A 28 -9.05 6.98 -8.08
N GLU A 29 -10.17 6.93 -8.81
CA GLU A 29 -10.71 8.08 -9.56
C GLU A 29 -10.77 9.41 -8.79
N PRO A 30 -11.22 9.45 -7.51
CA PRO A 30 -11.28 10.70 -6.76
C PRO A 30 -9.92 11.40 -6.56
N TRP A 31 -8.82 10.65 -6.65
CA TRP A 31 -7.46 11.17 -6.47
C TRP A 31 -6.81 11.64 -7.77
N LYS A 32 -7.30 11.20 -8.94
CA LYS A 32 -6.78 11.61 -10.25
C LYS A 32 -6.70 13.13 -10.47
N PRO A 33 -7.70 13.95 -10.07
CA PRO A 33 -7.60 15.41 -10.26
C PRO A 33 -6.66 16.10 -9.26
N ILE A 34 -6.14 15.39 -8.26
CA ILE A 34 -5.29 15.95 -7.19
C ILE A 34 -3.82 15.66 -7.45
N LEU A 35 -3.52 14.55 -8.12
CA LEU A 35 -2.17 14.06 -8.35
C LEU A 35 -1.69 14.36 -9.77
N ASP A 36 -0.38 14.50 -9.91
CA ASP A 36 0.28 14.64 -11.21
C ASP A 36 0.34 13.27 -11.91
N LEU A 37 -0.47 13.12 -12.96
CA LEU A 37 -0.59 11.86 -13.70
C LEU A 37 0.62 11.62 -14.62
N ASP A 38 1.30 12.68 -15.06
CA ASP A 38 2.50 12.56 -15.90
C ASP A 38 3.66 12.01 -15.06
N VAL A 39 3.80 12.50 -13.82
CA VAL A 39 4.76 11.94 -12.85
C VAL A 39 4.44 10.48 -12.54
N LEU A 40 3.17 10.11 -12.35
CA LEU A 40 2.79 8.71 -12.13
C LEU A 40 3.07 7.81 -13.34
N ALA A 41 2.89 8.31 -14.56
CA ALA A 41 3.24 7.60 -15.77
C ALA A 41 4.76 7.37 -15.85
N GLU A 42 5.58 8.39 -15.55
CA GLU A 42 7.04 8.25 -15.48
C GLU A 42 7.47 7.22 -14.42
N ILE A 43 6.86 7.24 -13.23
CA ILE A 43 7.15 6.24 -12.18
C ILE A 43 6.76 4.84 -12.67
N SER A 44 5.65 4.69 -13.40
CA SER A 44 5.21 3.40 -13.96
C SER A 44 6.25 2.80 -14.91
N GLU A 45 6.88 3.62 -15.76
CA GLU A 45 7.94 3.18 -16.68
C GLU A 45 9.23 2.76 -15.96
N ASN A 46 9.50 3.36 -14.79
CA ASN A 46 10.68 3.10 -13.98
C ASN A 46 10.50 1.98 -12.96
N LEU A 47 9.27 1.63 -12.59
CA LEU A 47 8.97 0.54 -11.67
C LEU A 47 9.23 -0.83 -12.33
N LYS A 48 10.38 -1.42 -12.01
CA LYS A 48 10.87 -2.68 -12.61
C LYS A 48 11.24 -3.68 -11.52
N GLY A 49 11.11 -4.96 -11.87
CA GLY A 49 11.43 -6.06 -10.97
C GLY A 49 10.37 -6.31 -9.90
N ASP A 50 10.68 -7.20 -8.97
CA ASP A 50 9.76 -7.55 -7.88
C ASP A 50 9.71 -6.42 -6.85
N PHE A 51 8.51 -6.11 -6.40
CA PHE A 51 8.26 -5.10 -5.39
C PHE A 51 7.13 -5.52 -4.45
N LEU A 52 7.04 -4.84 -3.32
CA LEU A 52 5.98 -4.93 -2.32
C LEU A 52 5.34 -3.57 -2.13
N PRO A 53 4.06 -3.48 -1.75
CA PRO A 53 3.09 -4.58 -1.62
C PRO A 53 2.65 -5.13 -3.00
N GLU A 54 1.74 -6.10 -3.02
CA GLU A 54 1.08 -6.55 -4.27
C GLU A 54 0.48 -5.35 -5.03
N THR A 55 0.46 -5.41 -6.37
CA THR A 55 0.01 -4.33 -7.27
C THR A 55 -1.33 -3.70 -6.87
N LYS A 56 -2.32 -4.52 -6.52
CA LYS A 56 -3.67 -4.05 -6.09
C LYS A 56 -3.65 -3.21 -4.80
N ASN A 57 -2.58 -3.31 -4.01
CA ASN A 57 -2.45 -2.67 -2.71
C ASN A 57 -1.56 -1.41 -2.75
N ILE A 58 -0.94 -1.06 -3.89
CA ILE A 58 -0.06 0.12 -4.00
C ILE A 58 -0.79 1.40 -3.55
N PHE A 59 -2.03 1.58 -4.00
CA PHE A 59 -2.88 2.72 -3.65
C PHE A 59 -3.94 2.38 -2.60
N ARG A 60 -3.74 1.34 -1.78
CA ARG A 60 -4.75 0.96 -0.77
C ARG A 60 -5.04 2.09 0.21
N ALA A 61 -4.03 2.86 0.62
CA ALA A 61 -4.22 4.05 1.45
C ALA A 61 -5.15 5.11 0.80
N LEU A 62 -5.23 5.15 -0.53
CA LEU A 62 -6.07 6.10 -1.30
C LEU A 62 -7.49 5.57 -1.56
N THR A 63 -7.87 4.44 -0.95
CA THR A 63 -9.26 3.97 -0.96
C THR A 63 -10.19 4.88 -0.16
N ILE A 64 -9.64 5.64 0.79
CA ILE A 64 -10.33 6.76 1.41
C ILE A 64 -10.56 7.86 0.36
N GLU A 65 -11.77 8.40 0.30
CA GLU A 65 -12.05 9.57 -0.54
C GLU A 65 -11.26 10.79 -0.02
N PRO A 66 -10.63 11.61 -0.90
CA PRO A 66 -9.83 12.75 -0.48
C PRO A 66 -10.57 13.70 0.48
N ALA A 67 -11.86 13.94 0.24
CA ALA A 67 -12.68 14.82 1.06
C ALA A 67 -12.99 14.27 2.47
N LYS A 68 -12.77 12.96 2.71
CA LYS A 68 -12.99 12.32 4.01
C LYS A 68 -11.71 12.25 4.86
N VAL A 69 -10.56 12.63 4.30
CA VAL A 69 -9.28 12.65 5.03
C VAL A 69 -9.31 13.74 6.10
N LYS A 70 -9.04 13.35 7.34
CA LYS A 70 -8.98 14.22 8.53
C LYS A 70 -7.57 14.35 9.08
N VAL A 71 -6.82 13.26 9.01
CA VAL A 71 -5.45 13.14 9.54
C VAL A 71 -4.61 12.39 8.52
N ILE A 72 -3.36 12.79 8.35
CA ILE A 72 -2.38 12.09 7.53
C ILE A 72 -1.28 11.58 8.47
N ILE A 73 -0.99 10.28 8.41
CA ILE A 73 0.17 9.68 9.07
C ILE A 73 1.11 9.22 7.97
N LEU A 74 2.34 9.74 7.99
CA LEU A 74 3.35 9.47 6.98
C LEU A 74 4.37 8.45 7.47
N GLY A 75 4.48 7.33 6.76
CA GLY A 75 5.60 6.40 6.86
C GLY A 75 6.68 6.68 5.80
N GLN A 76 7.79 5.93 5.86
CA GLN A 76 8.88 6.06 4.89
C GLN A 76 8.57 5.25 3.62
N ASP A 77 8.69 3.93 3.71
CA ASP A 77 8.45 2.94 2.67
C ASP A 77 7.62 1.77 3.25
N PRO A 78 7.04 0.88 2.42
CA PRO A 78 6.37 -0.31 2.90
C PRO A 78 7.35 -1.21 3.68
N TYR A 79 6.83 -2.06 4.57
CA TYR A 79 7.69 -3.07 5.19
C TYR A 79 8.34 -3.96 4.12
N PRO A 80 9.66 -4.19 4.17
CA PRO A 80 10.36 -4.99 3.16
C PRO A 80 10.07 -6.50 3.27
N ASN A 81 9.36 -6.93 4.32
CA ASN A 81 8.90 -8.30 4.49
C ASN A 81 7.57 -8.50 3.72
N PRO A 82 7.51 -9.43 2.75
CA PRO A 82 6.30 -9.70 1.98
C PRO A 82 5.06 -10.02 2.82
N LYS A 83 5.24 -10.63 4.00
CA LYS A 83 4.11 -10.97 4.89
C LYS A 83 3.49 -9.75 5.58
N HIS A 84 4.18 -8.61 5.57
CA HIS A 84 3.79 -7.41 6.32
C HIS A 84 3.23 -6.31 5.42
N ALA A 85 3.74 -6.18 4.20
CA ALA A 85 3.35 -5.09 3.30
C ALA A 85 1.91 -5.25 2.79
N MET A 86 0.99 -4.47 3.33
CA MET A 86 -0.44 -4.55 2.98
C MET A 86 -1.00 -3.29 2.28
N GLY A 87 -0.17 -2.28 2.01
CA GLY A 87 -0.58 -1.04 1.32
C GLY A 87 -1.07 0.11 2.21
N LEU A 88 -0.96 -0.04 3.53
CA LEU A 88 -1.24 1.00 4.52
C LEU A 88 0.03 1.20 5.37
N ALA A 89 0.45 2.45 5.57
CA ALA A 89 1.62 2.75 6.40
C ALA A 89 1.48 2.16 7.81
N PHE A 90 2.57 1.57 8.32
CA PHE A 90 2.67 0.90 9.63
C PHE A 90 1.79 -0.33 9.87
N SER A 91 0.69 -0.49 9.14
CA SER A 91 -0.27 -1.58 9.27
C SER A 91 0.29 -2.92 8.77
N VAL A 92 -0.15 -4.01 9.39
CA VAL A 92 0.10 -5.40 8.97
C VAL A 92 -1.19 -6.22 9.04
N ASN A 93 -1.26 -7.36 8.34
CA ASN A 93 -2.43 -8.24 8.47
C ASN A 93 -2.60 -8.73 9.92
N SER A 94 -3.83 -9.01 10.33
CA SER A 94 -4.18 -9.33 11.72
C SER A 94 -3.52 -10.59 12.29
N ASP A 95 -3.10 -11.50 11.41
CA ASP A 95 -2.41 -12.76 11.74
C ASP A 95 -0.90 -12.57 11.96
N VAL A 96 -0.34 -11.41 11.64
CA VAL A 96 1.09 -11.14 11.78
C VAL A 96 1.50 -11.06 13.25
N THR A 97 2.37 -11.98 13.65
CA THR A 97 3.00 -12.00 14.97
C THR A 97 4.44 -12.54 14.88
N PRO A 98 5.42 -11.92 15.56
CA PRO A 98 5.30 -10.67 16.33
C PRO A 98 5.10 -9.44 15.44
N LEU A 99 4.41 -8.41 15.94
CA LEU A 99 4.21 -7.14 15.23
C LEU A 99 5.55 -6.46 14.90
N PRO A 100 5.68 -5.69 13.81
CA PRO A 100 6.88 -4.90 13.52
C PRO A 100 7.25 -3.93 14.64
N SER A 101 8.54 -3.63 14.80
CA SER A 101 9.05 -2.76 15.89
C SER A 101 8.43 -1.36 15.87
N SER A 102 8.32 -0.74 14.70
CA SER A 102 7.65 0.56 14.53
C SER A 102 6.19 0.53 14.98
N LEU A 103 5.43 -0.50 14.62
CA LEU A 103 4.04 -0.63 15.03
C LEU A 103 3.90 -0.88 16.54
N ARG A 104 4.80 -1.69 17.13
CA ARG A 104 4.84 -1.85 18.59
C ARG A 104 5.08 -0.54 19.29
N ASN A 105 6.00 0.29 18.78
CA ASN A 105 6.27 1.61 19.35
C ASN A 105 5.03 2.52 19.25
N ILE A 106 4.31 2.50 18.12
CA ILE A 106 3.05 3.24 17.96
C ILE A 106 2.02 2.79 18.99
N PHE A 107 1.88 1.48 19.25
CA PHE A 107 0.92 0.98 20.24
C PHE A 107 1.34 1.27 21.68
N THR A 108 2.64 1.26 21.99
CA THR A 108 3.14 1.71 23.28
C THR A 108 2.80 3.18 23.51
N GLU A 109 3.00 4.04 22.52
CA GLU A 109 2.66 5.46 22.66
C GLU A 109 1.15 5.69 22.74
N LEU A 110 0.36 4.95 21.97
CA LEU A 110 -1.10 5.00 22.04
C LEU A 110 -1.63 4.65 23.45
N GLU A 111 -1.05 3.62 24.08
CA GLU A 111 -1.41 3.22 25.44
C GLU A 111 -0.94 4.24 26.47
N ASN A 112 0.26 4.80 26.31
CA ASN A 112 0.80 5.80 27.23
C ASN A 112 0.07 7.14 27.19
N ASP A 113 -0.26 7.64 25.99
CA ASP A 113 -0.86 8.95 25.78
C ASP A 113 -2.38 8.92 26.05
N LEU A 114 -3.06 7.89 25.54
CA LEU A 114 -4.53 7.85 25.52
C LEU A 114 -5.14 6.72 26.36
N GLY A 115 -4.31 5.82 26.92
CA GLY A 115 -4.80 4.67 27.70
C GLY A 115 -5.42 3.56 26.85
N TYR A 116 -5.31 3.61 25.52
CA TYR A 116 -5.89 2.60 24.64
C TYR A 116 -4.90 1.51 24.28
N LYS A 117 -5.16 0.30 24.79
CA LYS A 117 -4.39 -0.88 24.42
C LYS A 117 -4.88 -1.46 23.09
N ARG A 118 -3.94 -1.68 22.17
CA ARG A 118 -4.20 -2.32 20.88
C ARG A 118 -3.23 -3.48 20.63
N THR A 119 -3.75 -4.56 20.06
CA THR A 119 -2.97 -5.78 19.76
C THR A 119 -3.11 -6.24 18.31
N ASN A 120 -4.20 -5.88 17.64
CA ASN A 120 -4.38 -6.15 16.21
C ASN A 120 -3.54 -5.17 15.39
N GLY A 121 -2.64 -5.72 14.58
CA GLY A 121 -1.74 -4.95 13.72
C GLY A 121 -2.40 -4.37 12.46
N ASP A 122 -3.62 -4.79 12.14
CA ASP A 122 -4.40 -4.22 11.04
C ASP A 122 -4.99 -2.87 11.47
N LEU A 123 -4.62 -1.79 10.78
CA LEU A 123 -5.06 -0.41 11.00
C LEU A 123 -6.10 0.05 9.98
N SER A 124 -6.75 -0.86 9.25
CA SER A 124 -7.78 -0.52 8.27
C SER A 124 -8.94 0.27 8.89
N ASP A 125 -9.27 0.03 10.16
CA ASP A 125 -10.28 0.79 10.91
C ASP A 125 -9.91 2.27 11.10
N TRP A 126 -8.62 2.62 11.16
CA TRP A 126 -8.19 4.03 11.19
C TRP A 126 -8.40 4.69 9.83
N ASN A 127 -8.08 3.96 8.75
CA ASN A 127 -8.34 4.41 7.38
C ASN A 127 -9.84 4.67 7.15
N ASP A 128 -10.70 3.77 7.61
CA ASP A 128 -12.16 3.92 7.52
C ASP A 128 -12.70 5.14 8.28
N GLN A 129 -11.97 5.61 9.30
CA GLN A 129 -12.36 6.76 10.14
C GLN A 129 -11.85 8.12 9.64
N GLY A 130 -11.05 8.14 8.58
CA GLY A 130 -10.50 9.38 8.02
C GLY A 130 -8.99 9.53 8.16
N VAL A 131 -8.26 8.51 8.60
CA VAL A 131 -6.80 8.56 8.78
C VAL A 131 -6.10 8.02 7.53
N LEU A 132 -5.51 8.91 6.74
CA LEU A 132 -4.72 8.53 5.57
C LEU A 132 -3.35 7.98 6.01
N LEU A 133 -3.20 6.65 5.96
CA LEU A 133 -1.98 5.91 6.32
C LEU A 133 -1.06 5.75 5.10
N LEU A 134 -0.31 6.79 4.77
CA LEU A 134 0.45 6.89 3.51
C LEU A 134 1.95 6.77 3.75
N ASN A 135 2.66 6.02 2.91
CA ASN A 135 4.13 6.06 2.89
C ASN A 135 4.61 7.11 1.88
N ARG A 136 5.76 7.75 2.14
CA ARG A 136 6.39 8.66 1.15
C ARG A 136 6.78 7.93 -0.14
N THR A 137 7.24 6.69 0.00
CA THR A 137 7.47 5.77 -1.11
C THR A 137 6.42 4.65 -1.04
N LEU A 138 5.74 4.34 -2.15
CA LEU A 138 4.60 3.41 -2.14
C LEU A 138 4.97 1.96 -2.42
N THR A 139 6.19 1.71 -2.89
CA THR A 139 6.70 0.36 -3.16
C THR A 139 8.12 0.18 -2.64
N VAL A 140 8.55 -1.07 -2.47
CA VAL A 140 9.91 -1.42 -2.05
C VAL A 140 10.30 -2.77 -2.65
N ALA A 141 11.55 -2.95 -3.06
CA ALA A 141 12.04 -4.27 -3.43
C ALA A 141 12.07 -5.20 -2.20
N PRO A 142 11.70 -6.49 -2.32
CA PRO A 142 11.69 -7.43 -1.21
C PRO A 142 13.02 -7.45 -0.45
N SER A 143 12.94 -7.39 0.88
CA SER A 143 14.09 -7.37 1.79
C SER A 143 15.05 -6.18 1.65
N LYS A 144 14.71 -5.13 0.88
CA LYS A 144 15.57 -3.96 0.63
C LYS A 144 14.85 -2.64 0.91
N SER A 145 14.83 -2.22 2.18
CA SER A 145 14.27 -0.91 2.57
C SER A 145 14.96 0.24 1.82
N GLY A 146 14.20 1.27 1.47
CA GLY A 146 14.67 2.46 0.74
C GLY A 146 15.08 2.22 -0.71
N SER A 147 14.73 1.06 -1.29
CA SER A 147 15.17 0.70 -2.65
C SER A 147 14.54 1.51 -3.78
N HIS A 148 13.42 2.20 -3.52
CA HIS A 148 12.67 3.00 -4.50
C HIS A 148 12.52 4.47 -4.05
N GLU A 149 13.43 4.99 -3.21
CA GLU A 149 13.47 6.43 -2.86
C GLU A 149 13.91 7.33 -4.03
#